data_AF-A0AAU5D0G2-F1
#
_entry.id   AF-A0AAU5D0G2-F1
#
_cell.length_a   1.000
_cell.length_b   1.000
_cell.length_c   1.000
_cell.angle_alpha   90.00
_cell.angle_beta   90.00
_cell.angle_gamma   90.00
#
_symmetry.space_group_name_H-M   'P 1'
#
loop_
_entity.id
_entity.type
_entity.pdbx_description
1 polymer ?
#
loop_
_entity_poly.entity_id
_entity_poly.type
_entity_poly.pdbx_seq_one_letter_code
_entity_poly.pdbx_strand_id
1 'polypeptide(L)'
;MSDIPDVFDGDVLGLFAERIEAQFSLGLPELAQAVQAAPHAYPSATQVVRWYALLTEAQQGVETAEDALVSALETAPGDVLDDPVMELAHRVNYAVAARDGRAQVLRFLLESPVEQARIQRRFGPRVTTTLPTAVPAQPARIRGGAR
;
A
#
# COMPACT_ATOMS: atom_id res chain seq x y z
N MET A 1 -12.39 -36.29 5.70
CA MET A 1 -11.37 -35.25 5.92
C MET A 1 -10.81 -34.90 4.56
N SER A 2 -11.05 -33.67 4.12
CA SER A 2 -10.53 -33.18 2.84
C SER A 2 -9.13 -32.66 3.10
N ASP A 3 -8.12 -33.25 2.44
CA ASP A 3 -6.79 -32.64 2.30
C ASP A 3 -6.95 -31.40 1.42
N ILE A 4 -7.22 -30.27 2.06
CA ILE A 4 -6.97 -28.97 1.45
C ILE A 4 -5.48 -28.75 1.73
N PRO A 5 -4.62 -28.71 0.70
CA PRO A 5 -3.19 -28.54 0.93
C PRO A 5 -2.95 -27.18 1.61
N ASP A 6 -2.06 -27.16 2.62
CA ASP A 6 -1.54 -26.01 3.38
C ASP A 6 -0.82 -24.96 2.50
N VAL A 7 -1.19 -24.83 1.23
CA VAL A 7 -0.66 -23.78 0.32
C VAL A 7 -1.18 -22.39 0.74
N PHE A 8 -2.09 -22.31 1.71
CA PHE A 8 -2.55 -21.07 2.33
C PHE A 8 -1.82 -20.74 3.65
N ASP A 9 -0.91 -21.60 4.14
CA ASP A 9 -0.14 -21.38 5.37
C ASP A 9 1.11 -20.51 5.18
N GLY A 10 1.33 -19.98 3.97
CA GLY A 10 2.35 -18.98 3.75
C GLY A 10 1.97 -17.69 4.47
N ASP A 11 2.62 -17.41 5.61
CA ASP A 11 2.62 -16.09 6.24
C ASP A 11 2.75 -15.02 5.15
N VAL A 12 1.83 -14.06 5.13
CA VAL A 12 1.80 -12.96 4.15
C VAL A 12 3.17 -12.29 4.05
N LEU A 13 3.89 -12.17 5.17
CA LEU A 13 5.25 -11.65 5.21
C LEU A 13 6.26 -12.54 4.49
N GLY A 14 6.13 -13.86 4.60
CA GLY A 14 6.97 -14.83 3.90
C GLY A 14 6.78 -14.76 2.39
N LEU A 15 5.52 -14.74 1.92
CA LEU A 15 5.20 -14.63 0.49
C LEU A 15 5.77 -13.34 -0.13
N PHE A 16 5.67 -12.22 0.59
CA PHE A 16 6.26 -10.97 0.14
C PHE A 16 7.79 -10.99 0.21
N ALA A 17 8.39 -11.58 1.25
CA ALA A 17 9.84 -11.71 1.35
C ALA A 17 10.40 -12.48 0.15
N GLU A 18 9.87 -13.67 -0.14
CA GLU A 18 10.30 -14.49 -1.28
C GLU A 18 10.19 -13.73 -2.61
N ARG A 19 9.09 -12.99 -2.81
CA ARG A 19 8.89 -12.20 -4.01
C ARG A 19 9.88 -11.04 -4.13
N ILE A 20 10.19 -10.36 -3.02
CA ILE A 20 11.19 -9.29 -2.97
C ILE A 20 12.56 -9.86 -3.32
N GLU A 21 12.95 -10.97 -2.69
CA GLU A 21 14.23 -11.61 -2.93
C GLU A 21 14.39 -12.07 -4.38
N ALA A 22 13.33 -12.66 -4.96
CA ALA A 22 13.31 -13.02 -6.37
C ALA A 22 13.46 -11.80 -7.29
N GLN A 23 12.81 -10.68 -6.95
CA GLN A 23 12.83 -9.46 -7.77
C GLN A 23 14.18 -8.74 -7.75
N PHE A 24 14.86 -8.72 -6.61
CA PHE A 24 16.13 -8.01 -6.42
C PHE A 24 17.37 -8.91 -6.45
N SER A 25 17.19 -10.23 -6.48
CA SER A 25 18.27 -11.23 -6.46
C SER A 25 19.22 -11.08 -5.25
N LEU A 26 18.68 -10.64 -4.12
CA LEU A 26 19.39 -10.45 -2.84
C LEU A 26 18.48 -10.93 -1.71
N GLY A 27 19.06 -11.48 -0.65
CA GLY A 27 18.31 -11.77 0.57
C GLY A 27 17.74 -10.49 1.17
N LEU A 28 16.58 -10.55 1.82
CA LEU A 28 15.92 -9.37 2.37
C LEU A 28 16.80 -8.57 3.36
N PRO A 29 17.58 -9.20 4.26
CA PRO A 29 18.51 -8.47 5.14
C PRO A 29 19.62 -7.76 4.37
N GLU A 30 20.16 -8.40 3.33
CA GLU A 30 21.22 -7.84 2.48
C GLU A 30 20.68 -6.65 1.67
N LEU A 31 19.46 -6.78 1.13
CA LEU A 31 18.77 -5.70 0.43
C LEU A 31 18.53 -4.51 1.35
N ALA A 32 18.07 -4.75 2.59
CA ALA A 32 17.87 -3.69 3.58
C ALA A 32 19.17 -2.95 3.90
N GLN A 33 20.28 -3.68 4.05
CA GLN A 33 21.60 -3.09 4.29
C GLN A 33 22.09 -2.26 3.09
N ALA A 34 21.93 -2.78 1.87
CA ALA A 34 22.32 -2.07 0.65
C ALA A 34 21.54 -0.77 0.45
N VAL A 35 20.22 -0.82 0.69
CA VAL A 35 19.34 0.35 0.66
C VAL A 35 19.72 1.37 1.73
N GLN A 36 20.04 0.92 2.96
CA GLN A 36 20.45 1.82 4.05
C GLN A 36 21.77 2.53 3.73
N ALA A 37 22.73 1.82 3.11
CA ALA A 37 24.02 2.37 2.74
C ALA A 37 23.93 3.39 1.60
N ALA A 38 23.03 3.19 0.63
CA ALA A 38 22.88 4.09 -0.52
C ALA A 38 21.41 4.27 -0.96
N PRO A 39 20.57 4.98 -0.18
CA PRO A 39 19.11 5.04 -0.41
C PRO A 39 18.73 5.64 -1.77
N HIS A 40 19.54 6.57 -2.28
CA HIS A 40 19.30 7.26 -3.56
C HIS A 40 19.75 6.45 -4.78
N ALA A 41 20.61 5.44 -4.60
CA ALA A 41 21.06 4.57 -5.69
C ALA A 41 19.99 3.55 -6.09
N TYR A 42 19.10 3.19 -5.15
CA TYR A 42 18.10 2.13 -5.34
C TYR A 42 16.68 2.58 -4.95
N PRO A 43 16.13 3.65 -5.59
CA PRO A 43 14.87 4.27 -5.14
C PRO A 43 13.65 3.33 -5.13
N SER A 44 13.63 2.31 -6.00
CA SER A 44 12.58 1.28 -6.00
C SER A 44 12.75 0.31 -4.82
N ALA A 45 13.96 -0.23 -4.63
CA ALA A 45 14.26 -1.10 -3.49
C ALA A 45 14.03 -0.40 -2.15
N THR A 46 14.37 0.89 -2.05
CA THR A 46 14.11 1.72 -0.87
C THR A 46 12.62 1.77 -0.51
N GLN A 47 11.75 1.92 -1.52
CA GLN A 47 10.30 1.92 -1.28
C GLN A 47 9.80 0.54 -0.87
N VAL A 48 10.26 -0.51 -1.57
CA VAL A 48 9.85 -1.89 -1.27
C VAL A 48 10.25 -2.28 0.16
N VAL A 49 11.51 -2.08 0.56
CA VAL A 49 11.99 -2.39 1.92
C VAL A 49 11.21 -1.61 2.97
N ARG A 50 10.93 -0.32 2.73
CA ARG A 50 10.12 0.50 3.63
C ARG A 50 8.71 -0.04 3.79
N TRP A 51 8.04 -0.39 2.69
CA TRP A 51 6.67 -0.90 2.73
C TRP A 51 6.59 -2.31 3.31
N TYR A 52 7.62 -3.13 3.11
CA TYR A 52 7.76 -4.41 3.79
C TYR A 52 7.86 -4.23 5.31
N ALA A 53 8.72 -3.33 5.80
CA ALA A 53 8.82 -3.04 7.23
C ALA A 53 7.48 -2.55 7.82
N LEU A 54 6.78 -1.65 7.12
CA LEU A 54 5.44 -1.19 7.53
C LEU A 54 4.43 -2.35 7.58
N LEU A 55 4.50 -3.31 6.66
CA LEU A 55 3.65 -4.50 6.66
C LEU A 55 3.96 -5.40 7.85
N THR A 56 5.24 -5.60 8.18
CA THR A 56 5.66 -6.34 9.39
C THR A 56 5.10 -5.70 10.66
N GLU A 57 5.20 -4.37 10.80
CA GLU A 57 4.60 -3.64 11.93
C GLU A 57 3.07 -3.81 11.98
N ALA A 58 2.41 -3.84 10.82
CA ALA A 58 0.97 -4.05 10.74
C ALA A 58 0.54 -5.44 11.18
N GLN A 59 1.30 -6.45 10.79
CA GLN A 59 1.07 -7.84 11.16
C GLN A 59 1.17 -8.02 12.68
N GLN A 60 2.20 -7.45 13.31
CA GLN A 60 2.31 -7.41 14.78
C GLN A 60 1.14 -6.67 15.44
N GLY A 61 0.66 -5.60 14.81
CA GLY A 61 -0.51 -4.85 15.28
C GLY A 61 -1.81 -5.66 15.22
N VAL A 62 -1.96 -6.53 14.22
CA VAL A 62 -3.09 -7.48 14.12
C VAL A 62 -3.01 -8.49 15.25
N GLU A 63 -1.86 -9.17 15.41
CA GLU A 63 -1.63 -10.17 16.46
C GLU A 63 -1.91 -9.59 17.86
N THR A 64 -1.38 -8.40 18.15
CA THR A 64 -1.61 -7.72 19.43
C THR A 64 -3.10 -7.40 19.67
N ALA A 65 -3.81 -6.98 18.63
CA ALA A 65 -5.24 -6.67 18.74
C ALA A 65 -6.09 -7.94 18.92
N GLU A 66 -5.74 -9.01 18.23
CA GLU A 66 -6.39 -10.31 18.32
C GLU A 66 -6.18 -10.94 19.70
N ASP A 67 -4.95 -10.95 20.21
CA ASP A 67 -4.63 -11.42 21.56
C ASP A 67 -5.42 -10.67 22.62
N ALA A 68 -5.53 -9.34 22.49
CA ALA A 68 -6.32 -8.53 23.40
C ALA A 68 -7.82 -8.86 23.36
N LEU A 69 -8.37 -9.11 22.16
CA LEU A 69 -9.77 -9.51 22.00
C LEU A 69 -10.01 -10.91 22.57
N VAL A 70 -9.15 -11.88 22.28
CA VAL A 70 -9.24 -13.25 22.81
C VAL A 70 -9.19 -13.22 24.33
N SER A 71 -8.24 -12.49 24.91
CA SER A 71 -8.13 -12.36 26.38
C SER A 71 -9.38 -11.75 27.02
N ALA A 72 -10.00 -10.77 26.37
CA ALA A 72 -11.24 -10.17 26.84
C ALA A 72 -12.42 -11.15 26.74
N LEU A 73 -12.51 -11.94 25.66
CA LEU A 73 -13.55 -12.94 25.46
C LEU A 73 -13.47 -14.08 26.48
N GLU A 74 -12.26 -14.53 26.83
CA GLU A 74 -12.04 -15.56 27.84
C GLU A 74 -12.50 -15.15 29.25
N THR A 75 -12.56 -13.84 29.51
CA THR A 75 -12.91 -13.27 30.82
C THR A 75 -14.31 -12.67 30.87
N ALA A 76 -15.02 -12.63 29.75
CA ALA A 76 -16.35 -12.03 29.64
C ALA A 76 -17.43 -12.88 30.35
N PRO A 77 -18.24 -12.30 31.25
CA PRO A 77 -19.30 -13.02 31.94
C PRO A 77 -20.58 -13.13 31.09
N GLY A 78 -20.83 -14.30 30.50
CA GLY A 78 -22.12 -14.65 29.89
C GLY A 78 -22.21 -14.48 28.36
N ASP A 79 -23.41 -14.68 27.81
CA ASP A 79 -23.68 -14.71 26.35
C ASP A 79 -23.79 -13.31 25.71
N VAL A 80 -23.67 -12.22 26.48
CA VAL A 80 -23.80 -10.85 25.98
C VAL A 80 -22.43 -10.19 25.93
N LEU A 81 -22.03 -9.74 24.73
CA LEU A 81 -20.83 -8.95 24.52
C LEU A 81 -21.07 -7.50 24.93
N ASP A 82 -20.42 -7.06 25.99
CA ASP A 82 -20.48 -5.66 26.44
C ASP A 82 -19.70 -4.73 25.48
N ASP A 83 -20.05 -3.44 25.50
CA ASP A 83 -19.45 -2.39 24.66
C ASP A 83 -17.90 -2.39 24.63
N PRO A 84 -17.16 -2.67 25.72
CA PRO A 84 -15.69 -2.74 25.69
C PRO A 84 -15.14 -3.87 24.81
N VAL A 85 -15.81 -5.03 24.78
CA VAL A 85 -15.38 -6.16 23.93
C VAL A 85 -15.66 -5.85 22.46
N MET A 86 -16.77 -5.16 22.19
CA MET A 86 -17.08 -4.67 20.85
C MET A 86 -16.05 -3.64 20.36
N GLU A 87 -15.52 -2.77 21.22
CA GLU A 87 -14.44 -1.85 20.85
C GLU A 87 -13.15 -2.59 20.44
N LEU A 88 -12.81 -3.67 21.14
CA LEU A 88 -11.66 -4.51 20.78
C LEU A 88 -11.86 -5.20 19.42
N ALA A 89 -13.08 -5.68 19.13
CA ALA A 89 -13.41 -6.23 17.82
C ALA A 89 -13.25 -5.19 16.70
N HIS A 90 -13.67 -3.94 16.94
CA HIS A 90 -13.41 -2.85 16.01
C HIS A 90 -11.91 -2.58 15.83
N ARG A 91 -11.11 -2.65 16.90
CA ARG A 91 -9.66 -2.48 16.84
C ARG A 91 -8.98 -3.53 15.95
N VAL A 92 -9.39 -4.80 16.06
CA VAL A 92 -8.92 -5.88 15.17
C VAL A 92 -9.24 -5.54 13.71
N ASN A 93 -10.48 -5.12 13.42
CA ASN A 93 -10.88 -4.73 12.06
C ASN A 93 -10.01 -3.60 11.49
N TYR A 94 -9.70 -2.58 12.30
CA TYR A 94 -8.80 -1.50 11.87
C TYR A 94 -7.37 -1.98 11.63
N ALA A 95 -6.85 -2.87 12.48
CA ALA A 95 -5.52 -3.45 12.31
C ALA A 95 -5.41 -4.26 11.03
N VAL A 96 -6.41 -5.12 10.76
CA VAL A 96 -6.48 -5.93 9.53
C VAL A 96 -6.57 -5.04 8.30
N ALA A 97 -7.44 -4.03 8.30
CA ALA A 97 -7.55 -3.09 7.17
C ALA A 97 -6.22 -2.37 6.90
N ALA A 98 -5.46 -2.04 7.95
CA ALA A 98 -4.17 -1.39 7.81
C ALA A 98 -3.08 -2.36 7.30
N ARG A 99 -3.11 -3.64 7.67
CA ARG A 99 -2.24 -4.69 7.10
C ARG A 99 -2.53 -4.88 5.63
N ASP A 100 -3.79 -5.06 5.28
CA ASP A 100 -4.21 -5.33 3.90
C ASP A 100 -3.91 -4.15 2.98
N GLY A 101 -4.09 -2.91 3.46
CA GLY A 101 -3.69 -1.71 2.73
C GLY A 101 -2.19 -1.67 2.41
N ARG A 102 -1.33 -2.06 3.36
CA ARG A 102 0.13 -2.12 3.15
C ARG A 102 0.52 -3.26 2.21
N ALA A 103 -0.11 -4.43 2.36
CA ALA A 103 0.08 -5.56 1.46
C ALA A 103 -0.30 -5.21 0.02
N GLN A 104 -1.40 -4.48 -0.17
CA GLN A 104 -1.84 -4.02 -1.49
C GLN A 104 -0.83 -3.06 -2.13
N VAL A 105 -0.24 -2.13 -1.36
CA VAL A 105 0.81 -1.24 -1.86
C VAL A 105 2.06 -2.02 -2.23
N LEU A 106 2.49 -2.96 -1.39
CA LEU A 106 3.66 -3.78 -1.64
C LEU A 106 3.47 -4.65 -2.90
N ARG A 107 2.29 -5.25 -3.06
CA ARG A 107 1.90 -5.96 -4.27
C ARG A 107 2.02 -5.09 -5.51
N PHE A 108 1.48 -3.86 -5.47
CA PHE A 108 1.59 -2.92 -6.57
C PHE A 108 3.05 -2.59 -6.94
N LEU A 109 3.91 -2.37 -5.93
CA LEU A 109 5.34 -2.11 -6.16
C LEU A 109 6.09 -3.30 -6.80
N LEU A 110 5.67 -4.53 -6.49
CA LEU A 110 6.26 -5.77 -6.99
C LEU A 110 5.61 -6.30 -8.29
N GLU A 111 4.52 -5.68 -8.75
CA GLU A 111 3.90 -5.95 -10.05
C GLU A 111 4.44 -5.03 -11.14
N SER A 112 5.01 -3.87 -10.77
CA SER A 112 5.73 -3.02 -11.71
C SER A 112 6.99 -3.75 -12.19
N PRO A 113 7.22 -3.90 -13.51
CA PRO A 113 8.48 -4.43 -13.99
C PRO A 113 9.58 -3.55 -13.41
N VAL A 114 10.47 -4.15 -12.62
CA VAL A 114 11.75 -3.52 -12.27
C VAL A 114 12.39 -3.24 -13.62
N GLU A 115 12.37 -1.99 -14.06
CA GLU A 115 13.28 -1.53 -15.09
C GLU A 115 14.67 -1.87 -14.57
N GLN A 116 15.20 -3.00 -15.01
CA GLN A 116 16.61 -3.32 -14.89
C GLN A 116 17.34 -2.21 -15.66
N ALA A 117 17.73 -1.18 -14.93
CA ALA A 117 18.53 -0.04 -15.35
C ALA A 117 18.34 0.39 -16.82
N ARG A 118 17.38 1.29 -17.07
CA ARG A 118 17.75 2.49 -17.82
C ARG A 118 17.35 3.70 -17.02
N ILE A 119 18.37 4.44 -16.62
CA ILE A 119 18.28 5.86 -16.29
C ILE A 119 17.63 6.56 -17.48
N GLN A 120 16.30 6.57 -17.56
CA GLN A 120 15.58 7.56 -18.31
C GLN A 120 14.96 8.49 -17.29
N ARG A 121 15.66 9.59 -17.04
CA ARG A 121 15.06 10.83 -16.53
C ARG A 121 13.97 11.25 -17.52
N ARG A 122 12.78 10.65 -17.45
CA ARG A 122 11.59 11.20 -18.09
C ARG A 122 11.04 12.26 -17.16
N PHE A 123 11.61 13.45 -17.26
CA PHE A 123 10.87 14.67 -16.96
C PHE A 123 9.73 14.75 -17.99
N GLY A 124 8.55 14.25 -17.62
CA GLY A 124 7.33 14.53 -18.36
C GLY A 124 7.02 16.03 -18.26
N PRO A 125 6.54 16.68 -19.33
CA PRO A 125 6.20 18.10 -19.27
C PRO A 125 5.10 18.31 -18.22
N ARG A 126 5.39 19.21 -17.28
CA ARG A 126 4.46 19.63 -16.23
C ARG A 126 3.25 20.27 -16.92
N VAL A 127 2.08 19.63 -16.83
CA VAL A 127 0.83 20.23 -17.29
C VAL A 127 0.53 21.41 -16.37
N THR A 128 0.82 22.61 -16.83
CA THR A 128 0.41 23.84 -16.16
C THR A 128 -1.06 24.05 -16.45
N THR A 129 -1.93 23.81 -15.48
CA THR A 129 -3.36 24.11 -15.58
C THR A 129 -3.53 25.63 -15.50
N THR A 130 -3.49 26.33 -16.63
CA THR A 130 -3.96 27.71 -16.70
C THR A 130 -5.47 27.70 -16.82
N LEU A 131 -6.16 28.35 -15.89
CA LEU A 131 -7.61 28.61 -15.99
C LEU A 131 -7.88 29.39 -17.30
N PRO A 132 -8.95 29.06 -18.05
CA PRO A 132 -9.27 29.79 -19.26
C PRO A 132 -9.69 31.23 -18.92
N THR A 133 -8.90 32.20 -19.38
CA THR A 133 -9.26 33.61 -19.39
C THR A 133 -10.50 33.79 -20.26
N ALA A 134 -11.59 34.33 -19.67
CA ALA A 134 -12.80 34.67 -20.40
C ALA A 134 -12.50 35.70 -21.49
N VAL A 135 -12.79 35.36 -22.75
CA VAL A 135 -12.69 36.29 -23.87
C VAL A 135 -13.90 37.23 -23.82
N PRO A 136 -13.72 38.57 -23.80
CA PRO A 136 -14.85 39.48 -23.83
C PRO A 136 -15.55 39.43 -25.20
N ALA A 137 -16.87 39.28 -25.18
CA ALA A 137 -17.72 39.20 -26.37
C ALA A 137 -17.65 40.49 -27.19
N GLN A 138 -17.28 40.36 -28.47
CA GLN A 138 -17.31 41.47 -29.42
C GLN A 138 -18.71 41.56 -30.07
N PRO A 139 -19.36 42.74 -30.09
CA PRO A 139 -20.69 42.88 -30.66
C PRO A 139 -20.66 42.76 -32.19
N ALA A 140 -21.55 41.93 -32.72
CA ALA A 140 -21.69 41.70 -34.17
C ALA A 140 -22.25 42.94 -34.88
N ARG A 141 -21.54 43.40 -35.93
CA ARG A 141 -22.05 44.43 -36.85
C ARG A 141 -23.05 43.80 -37.82
N ILE A 142 -24.30 44.25 -37.75
CA ILE A 142 -25.36 43.89 -38.69
C ILE A 142 -25.16 44.74 -39.95
N ARG A 143 -24.82 44.12 -41.08
CA ARG A 143 -24.76 44.81 -42.38
C ARG A 143 -26.10 44.61 -43.09
N GLY A 144 -26.99 45.60 -42.95
CA GLY A 144 -28.25 45.66 -43.67
C GLY A 144 -28.00 45.82 -45.18
N GLY A 145 -28.58 44.92 -45.97
CA GLY A 145 -28.68 45.06 -47.43
C GLY A 145 -29.93 45.85 -47.80
N ALA A 146 -29.73 46.97 -48.50
CA ALA A 146 -30.80 47.68 -49.18
C ALA A 146 -31.09 47.03 -50.55
N ARG A 147 -32.36 47.07 -50.94
CA ARG A 147 -32.86 46.79 -52.30
C ARG A 147 -32.43 47.86 -53.29
#